data_AF-G4U1H7-F1
#
_entry.id   AF-G4U1H7-F1
#
_cell.length_a   1.000
_cell.length_b   1.000
_cell.length_c   1.000
_cell.angle_alpha   90.00
_cell.angle_beta   90.00
_cell.angle_gamma   90.00
#
_symmetry.space_group_name_H-M   'P 1'
#
loop_
_entity.id
_entity.type
_entity.pdbx_description
1 polymer ?
#
loop_
_entity_poly.entity_id
_entity_poly.type
_entity_poly.pdbx_seq_one_letter_code
_entity_poly.pdbx_strand_id
1 'polypeptide(L)'
;MESRQNYTVRKGFRGGWWMVVMEYLSENEYSTRSSVKVEVIKFKGAIKDAVDVLHVNGFVHGDIRACNIMVCRWWDDDIGMKNVKPIDFDWAGRVGEARYPANVNYTEIMRPEYAKDGLVIKKEHDLEMLERAVSDTEATGRHY
;
A
#
# COMPACT_ATOMS: atom_id res chain seq x y z
N MET A 1 16.37 14.79 -13.29
CA MET A 1 17.20 13.57 -13.23
C MET A 1 16.25 12.41 -12.98
N GLU A 2 15.98 11.59 -14.00
CA GLU A 2 15.15 10.40 -13.84
C GLU A 2 15.92 9.34 -13.05
N SER A 3 15.55 9.14 -11.79
CA SER A 3 15.96 7.95 -11.05
C SER A 3 15.21 6.76 -11.65
N ARG A 4 15.87 5.96 -12.49
CA ARG A 4 15.37 4.63 -12.81
C ARG A 4 15.38 3.81 -11.53
N GLN A 5 14.21 3.56 -10.95
CA GLN A 5 14.06 2.52 -9.93
C GLN A 5 14.23 1.16 -10.62
N ASN A 6 15.42 0.57 -10.46
CA ASN A 6 15.72 -0.76 -10.97
C ASN A 6 15.06 -1.79 -10.05
N TYR A 7 13.82 -2.20 -10.34
CA TYR A 7 13.29 -3.43 -9.77
C TYR A 7 13.72 -4.62 -10.65
N THR A 8 13.98 -5.76 -10.03
CA THR A 8 14.29 -7.00 -10.76
C THR A 8 13.48 -8.13 -10.18
N VAL A 9 12.67 -8.77 -11.02
CA VAL A 9 12.03 -10.05 -10.69
C VAL A 9 13.03 -11.16 -11.03
N ARG A 10 13.49 -11.91 -10.02
CA ARG A 10 14.42 -13.03 -10.24
C ARG A 10 13.69 -14.37 -10.29
N LYS A 11 14.26 -15.27 -11.09
CA LYS A 11 13.76 -16.61 -11.50
C LYS A 11 13.15 -17.40 -10.33
N GLY A 12 12.04 -18.09 -10.61
CA GLY A 12 11.25 -18.79 -9.61
C GLY A 12 12.01 -19.90 -8.86
N PHE A 13 11.78 -19.97 -7.55
CA PHE A 13 12.25 -21.04 -6.68
C PHE A 13 11.33 -22.27 -6.75
N ARG A 14 11.75 -23.39 -6.16
CA ARG A 14 10.90 -24.58 -6.05
C ARG A 14 9.57 -24.21 -5.38
N GLY A 15 8.46 -24.70 -5.94
CA GLY A 15 7.11 -24.41 -5.43
C GLY A 15 6.43 -23.17 -6.05
N GLY A 16 7.00 -22.54 -7.08
CA GLY A 16 6.36 -21.43 -7.80
C GLY A 16 6.55 -20.05 -7.18
N TRP A 17 7.45 -19.93 -6.21
CA TRP A 17 7.77 -18.67 -5.54
C TRP A 17 8.61 -17.75 -6.42
N TRP A 18 8.27 -16.47 -6.43
CA TRP A 18 9.04 -15.41 -7.11
C TRP A 18 9.74 -14.53 -6.08
N MET A 19 10.91 -14.01 -6.42
CA MET A 19 11.58 -12.97 -5.64
C MET A 19 11.52 -11.66 -6.41
N VAL A 20 10.90 -10.67 -5.78
CA VAL A 20 10.87 -9.28 -6.24
C VAL A 20 11.94 -8.52 -5.46
N VAL A 21 12.93 -7.98 -6.18
CA VAL A 21 13.95 -7.10 -5.61
C VAL A 21 13.52 -5.66 -5.88
N MET A 22 13.36 -4.87 -4.82
CA MET A 22 12.94 -3.47 -4.86
C MET A 22 13.86 -2.57 -4.02
N GLU A 23 13.55 -1.27 -4.00
CA GLU A 23 14.27 -0.28 -3.17
C GLU A 23 14.28 -0.71 -1.70
N TYR A 24 15.45 -0.68 -1.07
CA TYR A 24 15.57 -0.89 0.36
C TYR A 24 15.23 0.41 1.11
N LEU A 25 14.17 0.38 1.91
CA LEU A 25 13.75 1.49 2.75
C LEU A 25 14.36 1.29 4.15
N SER A 26 15.41 2.05 4.45
CA SER A 26 16.13 1.90 5.73
C SER A 26 15.23 2.19 6.92
N GLU A 27 15.34 1.38 7.95
CA GLU A 27 14.67 1.60 9.24
C GLU A 27 15.12 2.87 9.95
N ASN A 28 16.17 3.57 9.52
CA ASN A 28 16.56 4.89 10.05
C ASN A 28 15.84 6.04 9.33
N GLU A 29 15.37 5.79 8.11
CA GLU A 29 14.78 6.79 7.23
C GLU A 29 13.28 6.63 7.10
N TYR A 30 12.76 5.40 7.18
CA TYR A 30 11.36 5.09 6.97
C TYR A 30 10.77 4.32 8.15
N SER A 31 9.47 4.53 8.36
CA SER A 31 8.63 3.79 9.30
C SER A 31 7.30 3.44 8.64
N THR A 32 6.65 2.36 9.08
CA THR A 32 5.25 2.14 8.67
C THR A 32 4.40 3.29 9.19
N ARG A 33 3.39 3.71 8.42
CA ARG A 33 2.46 4.75 8.84
C ARG A 33 1.80 4.37 10.16
N SER A 34 1.45 3.09 10.37
CA SER A 34 0.86 2.60 11.61
C SER A 34 1.75 2.83 12.85
N SER A 35 3.07 2.93 12.70
CA SER A 35 4.01 3.11 13.80
C SER A 35 4.29 4.56 14.18
N VAL A 36 3.85 5.53 13.37
CA VAL A 36 4.13 6.96 13.59
C VAL A 36 2.84 7.71 13.91
N LYS A 37 2.88 8.48 15.00
CA LYS A 37 1.88 9.50 15.31
C LYS A 37 2.25 10.78 14.57
N VAL A 38 1.81 10.88 13.32
CA VAL A 38 1.85 12.10 12.52
C VAL A 38 0.44 12.65 12.39
N GLU A 39 0.30 13.96 12.16
CA GLU A 39 -0.95 14.49 11.61
C GLU A 39 -1.15 13.87 10.23
N VAL A 40 -1.88 12.77 10.19
CA VAL A 40 -2.01 11.90 9.02
C VAL A 40 -2.61 12.67 7.83
N ILE A 41 -3.41 13.69 8.12
CA ILE A 41 -3.93 14.68 7.17
C ILE A 41 -2.81 15.27 6.31
N LYS A 42 -1.62 15.52 6.86
CA LYS A 42 -0.49 16.09 6.10
C LYS A 42 0.05 15.15 5.03
N PHE A 43 -0.03 13.84 5.25
CA PHE A 43 0.43 12.81 4.31
C PHE A 43 -0.68 12.30 3.38
N LYS A 44 -1.95 12.59 3.68
CA LYS A 44 -3.10 12.11 2.91
C LYS A 44 -2.97 12.44 1.42
N GLY A 45 -2.60 13.68 1.08
CA GLY A 45 -2.37 14.10 -0.31
C GLY A 45 -1.28 13.26 -0.97
N ALA A 46 -0.11 13.15 -0.33
CA ALA A 46 1.02 12.38 -0.84
C ALA A 46 0.71 10.87 -1.03
N ILE A 47 -0.04 10.26 -0.10
CA ILE A 47 -0.48 8.86 -0.21
C ILE A 47 -1.44 8.71 -1.39
N LYS A 48 -2.40 9.64 -1.53
CA LYS A 48 -3.34 9.63 -2.65
C LYS A 48 -2.62 9.78 -3.98
N ASP A 49 -1.66 10.70 -4.08
CA ASP A 49 -0.88 10.90 -5.31
C ASP A 49 -0.11 9.62 -5.69
N ALA A 50 0.47 8.92 -4.72
CA ALA A 50 1.15 7.64 -4.96
C ALA A 50 0.18 6.55 -5.46
N VAL A 51 -1.03 6.47 -4.91
CA VAL A 51 -2.07 5.54 -5.38
C VAL A 51 -2.60 5.93 -6.76
N ASP A 52 -2.78 7.23 -7.01
CA ASP A 52 -3.21 7.76 -8.30
C ASP A 52 -2.22 7.41 -9.41
N VAL A 53 -0.91 7.40 -9.12
CA VAL A 53 0.12 6.92 -10.08
C VAL A 53 -0.17 5.48 -10.52
N LEU A 54 -0.53 4.58 -9.61
CA LEU A 54 -0.92 3.20 -9.97
C LEU A 54 -2.16 3.22 -10.87
N HIS A 55 -3.18 3.97 -10.45
CA HIS A 55 -4.48 4.00 -11.12
C HIS A 55 -4.40 4.58 -12.54
N VAL A 56 -3.66 5.67 -12.74
CA VAL A 56 -3.43 6.28 -14.06
C VAL A 56 -2.71 5.32 -14.99
N ASN A 57 -1.82 4.48 -14.46
CA ASN A 57 -1.11 3.45 -15.22
C ASN A 57 -1.92 2.14 -15.40
N GLY A 58 -3.18 2.10 -14.98
CA GLY A 58 -4.06 0.96 -15.17
C GLY A 58 -3.85 -0.17 -14.15
N PHE A 59 -3.29 0.13 -12.99
CA PHE A 59 -3.08 -0.81 -11.89
C PHE A 59 -3.93 -0.46 -10.67
N VAL A 60 -4.14 -1.46 -9.82
CA VAL A 60 -4.73 -1.36 -8.48
C VAL A 60 -3.79 -2.04 -7.49
N HIS A 61 -3.83 -1.62 -6.22
CA HIS A 61 -3.00 -2.21 -5.17
C HIS A 61 -3.73 -3.33 -4.41
N GLY A 62 -4.99 -3.10 -4.06
CA GLY A 62 -5.87 -4.05 -3.37
C GLY A 62 -5.67 -4.19 -1.87
N ASP A 63 -4.60 -3.66 -1.28
CA ASP A 63 -4.31 -3.82 0.15
C ASP A 63 -3.72 -2.56 0.80
N ILE A 64 -4.28 -1.40 0.46
CA ILE A 64 -3.89 -0.12 1.05
C ILE A 64 -4.24 -0.11 2.54
N ARG A 65 -3.22 -0.02 3.40
CA ARG A 65 -3.36 -0.02 4.88
C ARG A 65 -2.23 0.79 5.49
N ALA A 66 -2.37 1.28 6.73
CA ALA A 66 -1.29 2.01 7.38
C ALA A 66 -0.01 1.17 7.58
N CYS A 67 -0.13 -0.15 7.72
CA CYS A 67 1.02 -1.05 7.77
C CYS A 67 1.71 -1.23 6.40
N ASN A 68 0.99 -1.05 5.29
CA ASN A 68 1.48 -1.21 3.92
C ASN A 68 1.88 0.14 3.28
N ILE A 69 2.04 1.17 4.10
CA ILE A 69 2.51 2.49 3.68
C ILE A 69 3.73 2.84 4.53
N MET A 70 4.86 3.06 3.90
CA MET A 70 6.06 3.59 4.54
C MET A 70 6.08 5.11 4.42
N VAL A 71 6.34 5.79 5.53
CA VAL A 71 6.54 7.24 5.59
C VAL A 71 7.99 7.54 5.93
N CYS A 72 8.59 8.50 5.23
CA CYS A 72 9.89 9.04 5.60
C CYS A 72 9.79 9.62 7.01
N ARG A 73 10.85 9.52 7.82
CA ARG A 73 10.96 10.10 9.18
C ARG A 73 11.44 11.54 9.17
N TRP A 74 12.01 11.96 8.06
CA TRP A 74 12.57 13.28 7.85
C TRP A 74 11.69 13.98 6.82
N TRP A 75 10.85 14.88 7.28
CA TRP A 75 10.04 15.73 6.43
C TRP A 75 10.07 17.15 6.96
N ASP A 76 10.19 18.10 6.05
CA ASP A 76 9.91 19.50 6.32
C ASP A 76 8.40 19.75 6.11
N ASP A 77 7.96 21.00 6.10
CA ASP A 77 6.56 21.34 5.83
C ASP A 77 6.10 21.00 4.41
N ASP A 78 7.04 20.75 3.48
CA ASP A 78 6.77 20.30 2.09
C ASP A 78 6.70 18.77 1.99
N ILE A 79 5.58 18.20 2.47
CA ILE A 79 5.26 16.78 2.34
C ILE A 79 4.71 16.50 0.95
N GLY A 80 5.34 15.56 0.25
CA GLY A 80 4.88 15.10 -1.06
C GLY A 80 5.16 13.61 -1.28
N MET A 81 4.96 13.14 -2.51
CA MET A 81 5.12 11.72 -2.87
C MET A 81 6.52 11.16 -2.56
N LYS A 82 7.57 12.00 -2.52
CA LYS A 82 8.94 11.61 -2.10
C LYS A 82 8.98 11.03 -0.67
N ASN A 83 8.03 11.42 0.18
CA ASN A 83 7.97 11.05 1.58
C ASN A 83 7.13 9.78 1.84
N VAL A 84 6.49 9.21 0.81
CA VAL A 84 5.56 8.07 0.95
C VAL A 84 5.92 6.96 -0.02
N LYS A 85 5.91 5.73 0.46
CA LYS A 85 6.13 4.53 -0.37
C LYS A 85 5.08 3.47 -0.01
N PRO A 86 4.06 3.22 -0.87
CA PRO A 86 3.26 2.02 -0.79
C PRO A 86 4.15 0.78 -0.95
N ILE A 87 3.91 -0.25 -0.17
CA ILE A 87 4.62 -1.54 -0.18
C ILE A 87 3.61 -2.69 -0.16
N ASP A 88 4.09 -3.94 -0.21
CA ASP A 88 3.25 -5.15 -0.15
C ASP A 88 2.28 -5.26 -1.34
N PHE A 89 2.86 -5.40 -2.54
CA PHE A 89 2.15 -5.47 -3.83
C PHE A 89 1.62 -6.87 -4.18
N ASP A 90 1.52 -7.80 -3.22
CA ASP A 90 1.17 -9.19 -3.51
C ASP A 90 -0.25 -9.36 -4.10
N TRP A 91 -1.14 -8.39 -3.86
CA TRP A 91 -2.50 -8.37 -4.43
C TRP A 91 -2.63 -7.43 -5.64
N ALA A 92 -1.59 -6.64 -5.89
CA ALA A 92 -1.62 -5.61 -6.91
C ALA A 92 -1.63 -6.22 -8.31
N GLY A 93 -2.24 -5.51 -9.26
CA GLY A 93 -2.29 -5.97 -10.64
C GLY A 93 -3.09 -5.04 -11.52
N ARG A 94 -3.34 -5.47 -12.76
CA ARG A 94 -4.08 -4.67 -13.74
C ARG A 94 -5.55 -4.54 -13.32
N VAL A 95 -6.10 -3.34 -13.52
CA VAL A 95 -7.53 -3.06 -13.35
C VAL A 95 -8.34 -4.04 -14.22
N GLY A 96 -9.35 -4.69 -13.62
CA GLY A 96 -10.18 -5.67 -14.32
C GLY A 96 -9.63 -7.11 -14.32
N GLU A 97 -8.35 -7.29 -14.00
CA GLU A 97 -7.69 -8.61 -13.96
C GLU A 97 -7.32 -9.04 -12.54
N ALA A 98 -6.79 -8.10 -11.73
CA ALA A 98 -6.39 -8.37 -10.35
C ALA A 98 -7.59 -8.79 -9.51
N ARG A 99 -7.42 -9.84 -8.69
CA ARG A 99 -8.46 -10.42 -7.86
C ARG A 99 -7.95 -10.62 -6.45
N TYR A 100 -8.85 -10.46 -5.47
CA TYR A 100 -8.53 -10.79 -4.10
C TYR A 100 -8.22 -12.29 -3.96
N PRO A 101 -7.23 -12.66 -3.12
CA PRO A 101 -6.94 -14.05 -2.84
C PRO A 101 -8.09 -14.71 -2.06
N ALA A 102 -7.99 -16.02 -1.85
CA ALA A 102 -8.89 -16.71 -0.92
C ALA A 102 -8.55 -16.33 0.53
N ASN A 103 -9.57 -16.32 1.39
CA ASN A 103 -9.49 -16.06 2.82
C ASN A 103 -8.99 -14.65 3.18
N VAL A 104 -9.41 -13.62 2.46
CA VAL A 104 -9.15 -12.24 2.89
C VAL A 104 -9.84 -12.00 4.24
N ASN A 105 -9.16 -11.28 5.13
CA ASN A 105 -9.69 -10.94 6.44
C ASN A 105 -10.69 -9.76 6.33
N TYR A 106 -11.98 -10.06 6.52
CA TYR A 106 -13.09 -9.08 6.59
C TYR A 106 -13.59 -8.82 8.01
N THR A 107 -13.13 -9.61 8.98
CA THR A 107 -13.66 -9.62 10.34
C THR A 107 -12.90 -8.69 11.26
N GLU A 108 -11.58 -8.61 11.09
CA GLU A 108 -10.70 -7.80 11.92
C GLU A 108 -10.21 -6.54 11.20
N ILE A 109 -10.19 -6.58 9.86
CA ILE A 109 -9.74 -5.47 9.01
C ILE A 109 -10.95 -4.98 8.20
N MET A 110 -11.19 -3.67 8.25
CA MET A 110 -12.21 -3.04 7.41
C MET A 110 -11.83 -3.24 5.94
N ARG A 111 -12.78 -3.75 5.16
CA ARG A 111 -12.67 -3.89 3.71
C ARG A 111 -13.90 -3.27 3.04
N PRO A 112 -13.75 -2.67 1.84
CA PRO A 112 -14.87 -2.27 1.00
C PRO A 112 -15.86 -3.41 0.78
N GLU A 113 -17.16 -3.11 0.63
CA GLU A 113 -18.26 -4.10 0.61
C GLU A 113 -18.05 -5.24 -0.41
N TYR A 114 -17.36 -4.96 -1.52
CA TYR A 114 -17.07 -5.88 -2.61
C TYR A 114 -15.61 -6.29 -2.73
N ALA A 115 -14.80 -6.03 -1.70
CA ALA A 115 -13.42 -6.46 -1.67
C ALA A 115 -13.25 -7.97 -1.38
N LYS A 116 -14.13 -8.81 -1.94
CA LYS A 116 -14.34 -10.21 -1.53
C LYS A 116 -13.47 -11.23 -2.29
N ASP A 117 -13.29 -12.42 -1.71
CA ASP A 117 -12.46 -13.50 -2.25
C ASP A 117 -12.78 -13.77 -3.72
N GLY A 118 -11.75 -13.79 -4.57
CA GLY A 118 -11.87 -14.02 -6.01
C GLY A 118 -12.56 -12.90 -6.80
N LEU A 119 -13.11 -11.88 -6.15
CA LEU A 119 -13.68 -10.71 -6.83
C LEU A 119 -12.56 -9.78 -7.32
N VAL A 120 -12.88 -9.01 -8.36
CA VAL A 120 -11.95 -8.08 -8.98
C VAL A 120 -11.64 -6.93 -8.02
N ILE A 121 -10.36 -6.59 -7.92
CA ILE A 121 -9.88 -5.43 -7.20
C ILE A 121 -10.16 -4.20 -8.08
N LYS A 122 -10.85 -3.21 -7.50
CA LYS A 122 -11.21 -1.96 -8.19
C LYS A 122 -10.47 -0.79 -7.59
N LYS A 123 -10.34 0.29 -8.36
CA LYS A 123 -9.70 1.54 -7.91
C LYS A 123 -10.43 2.13 -6.70
N GLU A 124 -11.75 2.03 -6.68
CA GLU A 124 -12.59 2.51 -5.58
C GLU A 124 -12.24 1.79 -4.28
N HIS A 125 -11.87 0.50 -4.36
CA HIS A 125 -11.44 -0.23 -3.17
C HIS A 125 -10.17 0.36 -2.56
N ASP A 126 -9.17 0.73 -3.38
CA ASP A 126 -7.94 1.38 -2.90
C ASP A 126 -8.26 2.73 -2.24
N LEU A 127 -9.18 3.51 -2.81
CA LEU A 127 -9.56 4.83 -2.29
C LEU A 127 -10.32 4.73 -0.96
N GLU A 128 -11.28 3.80 -0.85
CA GLU A 128 -12.01 3.56 0.40
C GLU A 128 -11.08 3.07 1.52
N MET A 129 -10.11 2.22 1.17
CA MET A 129 -9.08 1.76 2.10
C MET A 129 -8.12 2.88 2.51
N LEU A 130 -7.74 3.76 1.56
CA LEU A 130 -6.92 4.95 1.82
C LEU A 130 -7.58 5.83 2.87
N GLU A 131 -8.87 6.12 2.75
CA GLU A 131 -9.61 6.95 3.72
C GLU A 131 -9.51 6.43 5.16
N ARG A 132 -9.36 5.10 5.35
CA ARG A 132 -9.11 4.52 6.67
C ARG A 132 -7.66 4.57 7.08
N ALA A 133 -6.74 4.23 6.18
CA ALA A 133 -5.30 4.29 6.45
C ALA A 133 -4.85 5.70 6.88
N VAL A 134 -5.56 6.72 6.40
CA VAL A 134 -5.31 8.13 6.74
C VAL A 134 -6.12 8.67 7.93
N SER A 135 -6.94 7.82 8.56
CA SER A 135 -7.67 8.16 9.79
C SER A 135 -6.85 7.77 11.03
N ASP A 136 -7.02 8.48 12.14
CA ASP A 136 -6.37 8.18 13.43
C ASP A 136 -6.91 6.90 14.10
N THR A 137 -7.85 6.21 13.46
CA THR A 137 -8.57 5.05 13.98
C THR A 137 -8.43 3.86 13.04
N GLU A 138 -7.19 3.42 12.82
CA GLU A 138 -7.02 1.98 12.64
C GLU A 138 -7.31 1.35 14.00
N ALA A 139 -8.56 0.88 14.18
CA ALA A 139 -8.91 0.03 15.30
C ALA A 139 -8.00 -1.19 15.24
N THR A 140 -6.97 -1.20 16.08
CA THR A 140 -6.18 -2.38 16.37
C THR A 140 -7.15 -3.38 16.98
N GLY A 141 -7.60 -4.34 16.17
CA GLY A 141 -8.15 -5.60 16.67
C GLY A 141 -7.19 -6.14 17.72
N ARG A 142 -7.76 -6.47 18.89
CA ARG A 142 -7.07 -6.80 20.14
C ARG A 142 -5.75 -7.55 19.95
N HIS A 143 -4.74 -7.09 20.66
CA HIS A 143 -3.61 -7.91 21.10
C HIS A 143 -4.16 -9.16 21.80
N TYR A 144 -3.80 -10.34 21.29
CA TYR A 144 -3.79 -11.58 22.07
C TYR A 144 -2.39 -11.77 22.66
#